data_AF-A0A1E4SGP4-F1
#
_entry.id   AF-A0A1E4SGP4-F1
#
_cell.length_a   1.000
_cell.length_b   1.000
_cell.length_c   1.000
_cell.angle_alpha   90.00
_cell.angle_beta   90.00
_cell.angle_gamma   90.00
#
_symmetry.space_group_name_H-M   'P 1'
#
loop_
_entity.id
_entity.type
_entity.pdbx_description
1 polymer ?
#
loop_
_entity_poly.entity_id
_entity_poly.type
_entity_poly.pdbx_seq_one_letter_code
_entity_poly.pdbx_strand_id
1 'polypeptide(L)'
;MSSVSALKNKLVLVARSGTYVNFAPSQVQKYHHETERFLMNSSDELDAVELFDVYEMQFHLALITSHDVEAKAILDRLVDQFGSSENSQRIRLLQSKYLEVMGEPEQALKVLGNDPDELRLSRRLTTNSRKSGNAEEYIANLNFYLDLQPSDLITWAELGDEYAKVGHYDKAVFSLQEILLQEPFAYPVFYKVGLYNYYRFLQEEQALKTERKDKLWELVEILQDARNNYLRSVEICDVYIKSWIGIYLISSHKFNDKLRKLNSVKEVAKFLEQNDKLKTLSEKKIRELDQEAWAQIKQ
;
A
#
# COMPACT_ATOMS: atom_id res chain seq x y z
N MET A 1 8.17 -29.96 -22.18
CA MET A 1 8.92 -29.36 -21.06
C MET A 1 9.15 -30.43 -20.01
N SER A 2 10.37 -30.61 -19.53
CA SER A 2 10.64 -31.53 -18.41
C SER A 2 10.01 -30.98 -17.12
N SER A 3 9.69 -31.87 -16.16
CA SER A 3 9.16 -31.47 -14.85
C SER A 3 10.08 -30.46 -14.14
N VAL A 4 11.41 -30.65 -14.29
CA VAL A 4 12.45 -29.78 -13.75
C VAL A 4 12.43 -28.38 -14.40
N SER A 5 12.28 -28.30 -15.73
CA SER A 5 12.21 -27.02 -16.45
C SER A 5 10.97 -26.20 -16.07
N ALA A 6 9.82 -26.85 -15.87
CA ALA A 6 8.61 -26.18 -15.40
C ALA A 6 8.78 -25.63 -13.97
N LEU A 7 9.42 -26.42 -13.09
CA LEU A 7 9.72 -26.00 -11.73
C LEU A 7 10.70 -24.83 -11.69
N LYS A 8 11.79 -24.89 -12.47
CA LYS A 8 12.73 -23.77 -12.65
C LYS A 8 12.00 -22.47 -12.96
N ASN A 9 11.20 -22.47 -14.03
CA ASN A 9 10.48 -21.27 -14.49
C ASN A 9 9.55 -20.70 -13.40
N LYS A 10 8.88 -21.58 -12.66
CA LYS A 10 8.02 -21.20 -11.52
C LYS A 10 8.83 -20.54 -10.41
N LEU A 11 9.94 -21.14 -9.97
CA LEU A 11 10.76 -20.60 -8.87
C LEU A 11 11.41 -19.28 -9.25
N VAL A 12 11.96 -19.17 -10.45
CA VAL A 12 12.56 -17.92 -10.97
C VAL A 12 11.51 -16.81 -11.07
N LEU A 13 10.30 -17.12 -11.55
CA LEU A 13 9.21 -16.15 -11.60
C LEU A 13 8.82 -15.66 -10.19
N VAL A 14 8.70 -16.55 -9.22
CA VAL A 14 8.38 -16.19 -7.83
C VAL A 14 9.50 -15.34 -7.22
N ALA A 15 10.76 -15.71 -7.45
CA ALA A 15 11.93 -14.97 -6.96
C ALA A 15 11.97 -13.54 -7.52
N ARG A 16 11.83 -13.38 -8.85
CA ARG A 16 11.88 -12.06 -9.51
C ARG A 16 10.68 -11.18 -9.21
N SER A 17 9.50 -11.77 -9.05
CA SER A 17 8.28 -11.01 -8.75
C SER A 17 8.17 -10.61 -7.28
N GLY A 18 8.97 -11.21 -6.38
CA GLY A 18 8.86 -10.95 -4.95
C GLY A 18 7.53 -11.44 -4.33
N THR A 19 6.74 -12.22 -5.06
CA THR A 19 5.37 -12.63 -4.65
C THR A 19 5.35 -13.42 -3.34
N TYR A 20 6.46 -14.05 -2.97
CA TYR A 20 6.63 -14.80 -1.73
C TYR A 20 6.42 -13.96 -0.46
N VAL A 21 6.55 -12.63 -0.53
CA VAL A 21 6.30 -11.72 0.60
C VAL A 21 4.83 -11.77 1.05
N ASN A 22 3.90 -12.13 0.15
CA ASN A 22 2.46 -12.18 0.43
C ASN A 22 1.94 -13.62 0.65
N PHE A 23 2.82 -14.61 0.76
CA PHE A 23 2.43 -16.00 0.94
C PHE A 23 1.84 -16.27 2.33
N ALA A 24 0.83 -17.13 2.37
CA ALA A 24 0.36 -17.69 3.63
C ALA A 24 1.44 -18.59 4.26
N PRO A 25 1.46 -18.81 5.59
CA PRO A 25 2.51 -19.59 6.26
C PRO A 25 2.73 -20.99 5.66
N SER A 26 1.66 -21.69 5.26
CA SER A 26 1.74 -23.00 4.61
C SER A 26 2.37 -22.94 3.21
N GLN A 27 2.16 -21.85 2.47
CA GLN A 27 2.81 -21.61 1.19
C GLN A 27 4.29 -21.32 1.39
N VAL A 28 4.66 -20.50 2.38
CA VAL A 28 6.07 -20.22 2.70
C VAL A 28 6.83 -21.50 2.99
N GLN A 29 6.31 -22.37 3.87
CA GLN A 29 6.93 -23.67 4.18
C GLN A 29 7.07 -24.56 2.93
N LYS A 30 6.02 -24.62 2.10
CA LYS A 30 6.06 -25.38 0.85
C LYS A 30 7.15 -24.87 -0.09
N TYR A 31 7.23 -23.55 -0.29
CA TYR A 31 8.20 -22.95 -1.21
C TYR A 31 9.62 -23.02 -0.67
N HIS A 32 9.83 -22.91 0.65
CA HIS A 32 11.12 -23.12 1.30
C HIS A 32 11.68 -24.51 0.94
N HIS A 33 10.88 -25.55 1.17
CA HIS A 33 11.26 -26.94 0.89
C HIS A 33 11.42 -27.25 -0.61
N GLU A 34 10.52 -26.74 -1.45
CA GLU A 34 10.57 -26.92 -2.90
C GLU A 34 11.81 -26.26 -3.51
N THR A 35 12.18 -25.07 -3.01
CA THR A 35 13.35 -24.32 -3.46
C THR A 35 14.64 -24.93 -2.95
N GLU A 36 14.71 -25.34 -1.68
CA GLU A 36 15.87 -26.04 -1.12
C GLU A 36 16.22 -27.29 -1.94
N ARG A 37 15.22 -28.16 -2.17
CA ARG A 37 15.41 -29.37 -2.99
C ARG A 37 15.86 -29.05 -4.41
N PHE A 38 15.33 -27.98 -5.01
CA PHE A 38 15.72 -27.59 -6.36
C PHE A 38 17.19 -27.13 -6.40
N LEU A 39 17.61 -26.28 -5.45
CA LEU A 39 18.99 -25.81 -5.34
C LEU A 39 19.98 -26.96 -5.11
N MET A 40 19.60 -27.97 -4.34
CA MET A 40 20.43 -29.15 -4.06
C MET A 40 20.59 -30.09 -5.28
N ASN A 41 19.54 -30.27 -6.08
CA ASN A 41 19.49 -31.34 -7.08
C ASN A 41 19.56 -30.85 -8.53
N SER A 42 19.32 -29.57 -8.79
CA SER A 42 19.12 -29.03 -10.15
C SER A 42 19.56 -27.56 -10.29
N SER A 43 20.52 -27.11 -9.48
CA SER A 43 21.02 -25.73 -9.56
C SER A 43 21.84 -25.44 -10.83
N ASP A 44 22.35 -26.49 -11.48
CA ASP A 44 23.04 -26.44 -12.77
C ASP A 44 22.13 -26.02 -13.94
N GLU A 45 20.81 -26.16 -13.78
CA GLU A 45 19.82 -25.69 -14.75
C GLU A 45 19.61 -24.16 -14.71
N LEU A 46 20.09 -23.47 -13.67
CA LEU A 46 19.96 -22.01 -13.49
C LEU A 46 21.17 -21.31 -14.12
N ASP A 47 20.93 -20.22 -14.84
CA ASP A 47 22.02 -19.29 -15.14
C ASP A 47 22.47 -18.55 -13.86
N ALA A 48 23.59 -17.84 -13.92
CA ALA A 48 24.14 -17.16 -12.74
C ALA A 48 23.17 -16.15 -12.13
N VAL A 49 22.39 -15.41 -12.94
CA VAL A 49 21.45 -14.41 -12.44
C VAL A 49 20.27 -15.10 -11.77
N GLU A 50 19.68 -16.10 -12.45
CA GLU A 50 18.58 -16.90 -11.92
C GLU A 50 18.98 -17.60 -10.61
N LEU A 51 20.20 -18.12 -10.54
CA LEU A 51 20.73 -18.80 -9.36
C LEU A 51 20.73 -17.88 -8.13
N PHE A 52 21.22 -16.66 -8.27
CA PHE A 52 21.28 -15.72 -7.15
C PHE A 52 19.93 -15.06 -6.84
N ASP A 53 19.02 -14.93 -7.81
CA ASP A 53 17.62 -14.58 -7.54
C ASP A 53 16.96 -15.65 -6.66
N VAL A 54 17.17 -16.93 -6.97
CA VAL A 54 16.61 -18.04 -6.20
C VAL A 54 17.28 -18.18 -4.82
N TYR A 55 18.59 -17.95 -4.70
CA TYR A 55 19.26 -17.90 -3.39
C TYR A 55 18.72 -16.78 -2.51
N GLU A 56 18.51 -15.58 -3.04
CA GLU A 56 17.94 -14.49 -2.25
C GLU A 56 16.51 -14.78 -1.79
N MET A 57 15.68 -15.37 -2.67
CA MET A 57 14.36 -15.85 -2.27
C MET A 57 14.48 -16.90 -1.16
N GLN A 58 15.37 -17.90 -1.29
CA GLN A 58 15.56 -18.94 -0.28
C GLN A 58 16.05 -18.37 1.05
N PHE A 59 16.94 -17.37 1.03
CA PHE A 59 17.35 -16.62 2.23
C PHE A 59 16.14 -16.03 2.97
N HIS A 60 15.23 -15.37 2.24
CA HIS A 60 14.02 -14.82 2.85
C HIS A 60 13.07 -15.90 3.39
N LEU A 61 12.86 -16.98 2.64
CA LEU A 61 12.03 -18.10 3.06
C LEU A 61 12.60 -18.78 4.33
N ALA A 62 13.93 -18.97 4.39
CA ALA A 62 14.64 -19.52 5.53
C ALA A 62 14.46 -18.65 6.79
N LEU A 63 14.59 -17.33 6.68
CA LEU A 63 14.34 -16.42 7.79
C LEU A 63 12.89 -16.49 8.30
N ILE A 64 11.90 -16.48 7.40
CA ILE A 64 10.47 -16.53 7.78
C ILE A 64 10.13 -17.87 8.46
N THR A 65 10.84 -18.94 8.10
CA THR A 65 10.63 -20.29 8.64
C THR A 65 11.59 -20.66 9.78
N SER A 66 12.37 -19.68 10.29
CA SER A 66 13.31 -19.84 11.42
C SER A 66 14.44 -20.84 11.17
N HIS A 67 14.90 -20.95 9.92
CA HIS A 67 16.10 -21.72 9.55
C HIS A 67 17.34 -20.81 9.52
N ASP A 68 17.73 -20.29 10.68
CA ASP A 68 18.73 -19.21 10.80
C ASP A 68 20.13 -19.63 10.30
N VAL A 69 20.51 -20.89 10.51
CA VAL A 69 21.80 -21.45 10.04
C VAL A 69 21.83 -21.51 8.51
N GLU A 70 20.72 -21.91 7.90
CA GLU A 70 20.58 -21.95 6.45
C GLU A 70 20.62 -20.53 5.86
N ALA A 71 19.84 -19.61 6.43
CA ALA A 71 19.85 -18.22 6.02
C ALA A 71 21.27 -17.61 6.10
N LYS A 72 22.02 -17.91 7.16
CA LYS A 72 23.41 -17.47 7.30
C LYS A 72 24.32 -18.06 6.22
N ALA A 73 24.21 -19.36 5.95
CA ALA A 73 25.02 -20.01 4.91
C ALA A 73 24.74 -19.42 3.51
N ILE A 74 23.48 -19.10 3.21
CA ILE A 74 23.11 -18.45 1.94
C ILE A 74 23.66 -17.02 1.90
N LEU A 75 23.55 -16.27 3.01
CA LEU A 75 24.10 -14.92 3.10
C LEU A 75 25.62 -14.91 2.89
N ASP A 76 26.35 -15.84 3.51
CA ASP A 76 27.80 -15.96 3.36
C ASP A 76 28.18 -16.29 1.91
N ARG A 77 27.43 -17.19 1.26
CA ARG A 77 27.60 -17.46 -0.18
C ARG A 77 27.40 -16.22 -1.05
N LEU A 78 26.39 -15.40 -0.74
CA LEU A 78 26.13 -14.15 -1.46
C LEU A 78 27.25 -13.12 -1.22
N VAL A 79 27.76 -13.03 0.01
CA VAL A 79 28.90 -12.18 0.36
C VAL A 79 30.18 -12.64 -0.34
N ASP A 80 30.46 -13.94 -0.39
CA ASP A 80 31.64 -14.49 -1.07
C ASP A 80 31.61 -14.20 -2.58
N GLN A 81 30.43 -14.28 -3.20
CA GLN A 81 30.26 -14.02 -4.62
C GLN A 81 30.37 -12.53 -4.97
N PHE A 82 29.72 -11.66 -4.19
CA PHE A 82 29.51 -10.25 -4.54
C PHE A 82 30.34 -9.27 -3.70
N GLY A 83 31.14 -9.77 -2.76
CA GLY A 83 31.97 -8.99 -1.85
C GLY A 83 31.26 -8.56 -0.56
N SER A 84 32.06 -8.30 0.48
CA SER A 84 31.60 -7.82 1.78
C SER A 84 31.31 -6.32 1.76
N SER A 85 30.03 -5.97 1.92
CA SER A 85 29.47 -4.71 2.47
C SER A 85 29.82 -3.34 1.84
N GLU A 86 30.98 -3.09 1.24
CA GLU A 86 31.32 -1.71 0.81
C GLU A 86 30.67 -1.30 -0.52
N ASN A 87 30.40 -2.27 -1.42
CA ASN A 87 29.97 -1.98 -2.79
C ASN A 87 28.55 -2.44 -3.16
N SER A 88 27.80 -3.05 -2.23
CA SER A 88 26.48 -3.60 -2.53
C SER A 88 25.44 -3.30 -1.46
N GLN A 89 24.54 -2.36 -1.78
CA GLN A 89 23.34 -2.09 -0.99
C GLN A 89 22.49 -3.36 -0.80
N ARG A 90 22.42 -4.24 -1.81
CA ARG A 90 21.64 -5.49 -1.74
C ARG A 90 22.17 -6.41 -0.65
N ILE A 91 23.49 -6.61 -0.58
CA ILE A 91 24.11 -7.45 0.45
C ILE A 91 23.93 -6.86 1.85
N ARG A 92 24.12 -5.53 2.01
CA ARG A 92 23.89 -4.87 3.31
C ARG A 92 22.44 -4.97 3.78
N LEU A 93 21.46 -4.95 2.87
CA LEU A 93 20.06 -5.21 3.22
C LEU A 93 19.84 -6.62 3.77
N LEU A 94 20.43 -7.64 3.14
CA LEU A 94 20.31 -9.02 3.61
C LEU A 94 21.01 -9.20 4.97
N GLN A 95 22.20 -8.62 5.15
CA GLN A 95 22.91 -8.59 6.43
C GLN A 95 22.07 -7.90 7.52
N SER A 96 21.49 -6.74 7.23
CA SER A 96 20.61 -6.01 8.15
C SER A 96 19.37 -6.83 8.53
N LYS A 97 18.71 -7.49 7.56
CA LYS A 97 17.56 -8.38 7.82
C LYS A 97 17.95 -9.58 8.69
N TYR A 98 19.10 -10.20 8.42
CA TYR A 98 19.60 -11.31 9.23
C TYR A 98 19.85 -10.89 10.68
N LEU A 99 20.64 -9.82 10.88
CA LEU A 99 20.95 -9.28 12.22
C LEU A 99 19.69 -8.89 13.00
N GLU A 100 18.69 -8.33 12.32
CA GLU A 100 17.40 -8.01 12.93
C GLU A 100 16.68 -9.26 13.45
N VAL A 101 16.63 -10.35 12.66
CA VAL A 101 16.01 -11.62 13.08
C VAL A 101 16.79 -12.25 14.24
N MET A 102 18.11 -12.10 14.25
CA MET A 102 18.98 -12.58 15.34
C MET A 102 18.87 -11.74 16.63
N GLY A 103 18.07 -10.65 16.64
CA GLY A 103 17.89 -9.81 17.82
C GLY A 103 19.01 -8.78 18.03
N GLU A 104 19.71 -8.39 16.95
CA GLU A 104 20.82 -7.42 16.96
C GLU A 104 20.45 -6.12 16.20
N PRO A 105 19.41 -5.36 16.63
CA PRO A 105 18.89 -4.22 15.87
C PRO A 105 19.89 -3.08 15.70
N GLU A 106 20.75 -2.83 16.69
CA GLU A 106 21.78 -1.78 16.60
C GLU A 106 22.80 -2.08 15.50
N GLN A 107 23.25 -3.33 15.40
CA GLN A 107 24.13 -3.76 14.32
C GLN A 107 23.42 -3.77 12.98
N ALA A 108 22.15 -4.18 12.95
CA ALA A 108 21.33 -4.14 11.75
C ALA A 108 21.21 -2.71 11.18
N LEU A 109 21.10 -1.69 12.04
CA LEU A 109 21.10 -0.28 11.63
C LEU A 109 22.50 0.19 11.21
N LYS A 110 23.55 -0.18 11.96
CA LYS A 110 24.94 0.18 11.62
C LYS A 110 25.34 -0.31 10.23
N VAL A 111 24.88 -1.51 9.84
CA VAL A 111 25.13 -2.08 8.51
C VAL A 111 24.39 -1.30 7.40
N LEU A 112 23.25 -0.67 7.68
CA LEU A 112 22.56 0.14 6.67
C LEU A 112 23.27 1.47 6.40
N GLY A 113 24.08 1.96 7.34
CA GLY A 113 24.72 3.26 7.24
C GLY A 113 23.69 4.39 7.24
N ASN A 114 24.06 5.51 6.64
CA ASN A 114 23.31 6.76 6.66
C ASN A 114 23.67 7.66 5.46
N ASP A 115 24.15 7.04 4.38
CA ASP A 115 24.42 7.70 3.11
C ASP A 115 23.10 7.92 2.34
N PRO A 116 22.68 9.18 2.09
CA PRO A 116 21.43 9.46 1.39
C PRO A 116 21.42 8.97 -0.07
N ASP A 117 22.59 8.81 -0.71
CA ASP A 117 22.69 8.32 -2.09
C ASP A 117 22.43 6.80 -2.17
N GLU A 118 22.41 6.11 -1.03
CA GLU A 118 22.13 4.68 -0.93
C GLU A 118 20.64 4.40 -0.75
N LEU A 119 19.86 4.77 -1.78
CA LEU A 119 18.38 4.78 -1.74
C LEU A 119 17.74 3.51 -1.20
N ARG A 120 18.25 2.31 -1.52
CA ARG A 120 17.66 1.06 -1.01
C ARG A 120 17.85 0.92 0.51
N LEU A 121 18.96 1.43 1.05
CA LEU A 121 19.24 1.43 2.48
C LEU A 121 18.46 2.52 3.18
N SER A 122 18.38 3.71 2.59
CA SER A 122 17.51 4.80 3.04
C SER A 122 16.06 4.32 3.17
N ARG A 123 15.54 3.59 2.17
CA ARG A 123 14.19 2.99 2.24
C ARG A 123 14.03 2.06 3.44
N ARG A 124 15.03 1.21 3.69
CA ARG A 124 15.03 0.25 4.80
C ARG A 124 15.14 0.92 6.16
N LEU A 125 15.97 1.96 6.29
CA LEU A 125 16.06 2.80 7.49
C LEU A 125 14.71 3.43 7.82
N THR A 126 14.04 3.99 6.82
CA THR A 126 12.68 4.50 6.96
C THR A 126 11.75 3.40 7.46
N THR A 127 11.68 2.24 6.83
CA THR A 127 10.84 1.11 7.29
C THR A 127 11.15 0.70 8.75
N ASN A 128 12.42 0.70 9.16
CA ASN A 128 12.81 0.35 10.52
C ASN A 128 12.30 1.36 11.57
N SER A 129 12.27 2.65 11.23
CA SER A 129 11.79 3.70 12.15
C SER A 129 10.32 3.55 12.55
N ARG A 130 9.49 2.85 11.74
CA ARG A 130 8.12 2.46 12.13
C ARG A 130 8.05 1.77 13.49
N LYS A 131 9.09 1.02 13.87
CA LYS A 131 9.12 0.22 15.10
C LYS A 131 9.21 1.05 16.38
N SER A 132 9.56 2.33 16.30
CA SER A 132 9.58 3.22 17.48
C SER A 132 8.17 3.48 18.04
N GLY A 133 7.13 3.20 17.25
CA GLY A 133 5.73 3.48 17.61
C GLY A 133 5.37 4.96 17.56
N ASN A 134 6.33 5.84 17.25
CA ASN A 134 6.10 7.26 17.10
C ASN A 134 5.68 7.57 15.65
N ALA A 135 4.39 7.80 15.44
CA ALA A 135 3.84 8.09 14.12
C ALA A 135 4.43 9.37 13.50
N GLU A 136 4.73 10.40 14.30
CA GLU A 136 5.28 11.67 13.80
C GLU A 136 6.71 11.49 13.28
N GLU A 137 7.55 10.79 14.04
CA GLU A 137 8.91 10.44 13.62
C GLU A 137 8.88 9.59 12.34
N TYR A 138 8.00 8.61 12.26
CA TYR A 138 7.90 7.77 11.08
C TYR A 138 7.49 8.57 9.83
N ILE A 139 6.50 9.44 9.99
CA ILE A 139 6.06 10.37 8.93
C ILE A 139 7.23 11.28 8.51
N ALA A 140 8.02 11.81 9.44
CA ALA A 140 9.18 12.64 9.11
C ALA A 140 10.21 11.87 8.28
N ASN A 141 10.50 10.62 8.64
CA ASN A 141 11.43 9.76 7.90
C ASN A 141 10.91 9.34 6.52
N LEU A 142 9.58 9.17 6.37
CA LEU A 142 8.94 8.93 5.08
C LEU A 142 9.07 10.15 4.16
N ASN A 143 8.83 11.35 4.67
CA ASN A 143 9.01 12.59 3.91
C ASN A 143 10.47 12.77 3.48
N PHE A 144 11.41 12.64 4.41
CA PHE A 144 12.84 12.73 4.09
C PHE A 144 13.26 11.74 3.00
N TYR A 145 12.76 10.50 3.05
CA TYR A 145 13.04 9.53 1.99
C TYR A 145 12.40 9.91 0.65
N LEU A 146 11.18 10.44 0.65
CA LEU A 146 10.50 10.87 -0.58
C LEU A 146 11.14 12.12 -1.20
N ASP A 147 11.80 12.96 -0.42
CA ASP A 147 12.66 14.04 -0.94
C ASP A 147 13.84 13.48 -1.75
N LEU A 148 14.34 12.29 -1.38
CA LEU A 148 15.40 11.57 -2.11
C LEU A 148 14.84 10.76 -3.30
N GLN A 149 13.66 10.14 -3.12
CA GLN A 149 13.05 9.25 -4.10
C GLN A 149 11.55 9.57 -4.33
N PRO A 150 11.23 10.65 -5.07
CA PRO A 150 9.85 11.11 -5.25
C PRO A 150 9.00 10.18 -6.14
N SER A 151 9.60 9.23 -6.86
CA SER A 151 8.88 8.28 -7.71
C SER A 151 8.49 6.97 -7.00
N ASP A 152 8.75 6.83 -5.69
CA ASP A 152 8.39 5.63 -4.95
C ASP A 152 6.91 5.64 -4.54
N LEU A 153 6.08 5.06 -5.41
CA LEU A 153 4.63 4.94 -5.22
C LEU A 153 4.25 4.18 -3.94
N ILE A 154 5.05 3.20 -3.53
CA ILE A 154 4.78 2.40 -2.34
C ILE A 154 4.95 3.27 -1.10
N THR A 155 5.99 4.11 -1.09
CA THR A 155 6.26 5.02 0.02
C THR A 155 5.25 6.16 0.07
N TRP A 156 4.78 6.69 -1.07
CA TRP A 156 3.66 7.62 -1.09
C TRP A 156 2.36 7.01 -0.52
N ALA A 157 2.05 5.76 -0.88
CA ALA A 157 0.88 5.06 -0.34
C ALA A 157 0.99 4.87 1.18
N GLU A 158 2.18 4.49 1.64
CA GLU A 158 2.50 4.32 3.05
C GLU A 158 2.39 5.63 3.82
N LEU A 159 2.95 6.73 3.32
CA LEU A 159 2.83 8.06 3.90
C LEU A 159 1.37 8.50 4.01
N GLY A 160 0.57 8.25 2.96
CA GLY A 160 -0.87 8.53 2.98
C GLY A 160 -1.60 7.76 4.08
N ASP A 161 -1.30 6.47 4.23
CA ASP A 161 -1.88 5.62 5.28
C ASP A 161 -1.45 6.08 6.69
N GLU A 162 -0.19 6.47 6.90
CA GLU A 162 0.27 7.00 8.19
C GLU A 162 -0.36 8.35 8.55
N TYR A 163 -0.49 9.28 7.58
CA TYR A 163 -1.21 10.54 7.81
C TYR A 163 -2.68 10.32 8.16
N ALA A 164 -3.35 9.37 7.51
CA ALA A 164 -4.74 9.03 7.82
C ALA A 164 -4.90 8.49 9.24
N LYS A 165 -3.96 7.68 9.75
CA LYS A 165 -4.00 7.14 11.13
C LYS A 165 -3.98 8.24 12.19
N VAL A 166 -3.27 9.34 11.94
CA VAL A 166 -3.20 10.49 12.85
C VAL A 166 -4.26 11.57 12.55
N GLY A 167 -5.18 11.31 11.63
CA GLY A 167 -6.30 12.22 11.30
C GLY A 167 -5.94 13.38 10.39
N HIS A 168 -4.76 13.38 9.75
CA HIS A 168 -4.36 14.36 8.74
C HIS A 168 -4.80 13.93 7.34
N TYR A 169 -6.11 13.87 7.12
CA TYR A 169 -6.68 13.38 5.85
C TYR A 169 -6.34 14.26 4.64
N ASP A 170 -6.11 15.55 4.84
CA ASP A 170 -5.62 16.47 3.82
C ASP A 170 -4.26 16.05 3.26
N LYS A 171 -3.31 15.76 4.15
CA LYS A 171 -1.97 15.27 3.78
C LYS A 171 -2.01 13.84 3.23
N ALA A 172 -2.94 13.02 3.73
CA ALA A 172 -3.18 11.69 3.19
C ALA A 172 -3.65 11.74 1.73
N VAL A 173 -4.60 12.63 1.42
CA VAL A 173 -5.08 12.87 0.05
C VAL A 173 -3.96 13.37 -0.85
N PHE A 174 -3.15 14.34 -0.40
CA PHE A 174 -1.99 14.82 -1.14
C PHE A 174 -1.03 13.67 -1.51
N SER A 175 -0.70 12.83 -0.54
CA SER A 175 0.20 11.67 -0.76
C SER A 175 -0.34 10.70 -1.81
N LEU A 176 -1.65 10.48 -1.85
CA LEU A 176 -2.30 9.62 -2.85
C LEU A 176 -2.39 10.31 -4.23
N GLN A 177 -2.48 11.64 -4.28
CA GLN A 177 -2.47 12.39 -5.54
C GLN A 177 -1.11 12.28 -6.23
N GLU A 178 -0.01 12.27 -5.49
CA GLU A 178 1.34 12.02 -6.04
C GLU A 178 1.45 10.65 -6.73
N ILE A 179 0.71 9.65 -6.24
CA ILE A 179 0.60 8.35 -6.93
C ILE A 179 -0.18 8.50 -8.24
N LEU A 180 -1.31 9.23 -8.23
CA LEU A 180 -2.15 9.43 -9.41
C LEU A 180 -1.48 10.25 -10.52
N LEU A 181 -0.50 11.08 -10.19
CA LEU A 181 0.34 11.77 -11.18
C LEU A 181 1.16 10.78 -12.03
N GLN A 182 1.54 9.64 -11.44
CA GLN A 182 2.34 8.60 -12.09
C GLN A 182 1.47 7.45 -12.63
N GLU A 183 0.40 7.11 -11.93
CA GLU A 183 -0.53 6.02 -12.27
C GLU A 183 -1.97 6.56 -12.45
N PRO A 184 -2.28 7.23 -13.58
CA PRO A 184 -3.54 7.94 -13.78
C PRO A 184 -4.77 7.02 -13.94
N PHE A 185 -4.57 5.71 -13.98
CA PHE A 185 -5.63 4.70 -14.08
C PHE A 185 -5.74 3.80 -12.83
N ALA A 186 -5.04 4.15 -11.73
CA ALA A 186 -5.11 3.39 -10.48
C ALA A 186 -6.43 3.62 -9.75
N TYR A 187 -7.51 2.97 -10.19
CA TYR A 187 -8.84 3.05 -9.57
C TYR A 187 -8.86 2.77 -8.05
N PRO A 188 -8.03 1.87 -7.46
CA PRO A 188 -8.00 1.70 -6.01
C PRO A 188 -7.48 2.94 -5.28
N VAL A 189 -6.61 3.73 -5.92
CA VAL A 189 -6.08 4.98 -5.38
C VAL A 189 -7.14 6.08 -5.46
N PHE A 190 -7.87 6.21 -6.58
CA PHE A 190 -9.05 7.08 -6.65
C PHE A 190 -10.07 6.75 -5.57
N TYR A 191 -10.35 5.47 -5.32
CA TYR A 191 -11.18 5.06 -4.19
C TYR A 191 -10.63 5.56 -2.84
N LYS A 192 -9.34 5.35 -2.56
CA LYS A 192 -8.72 5.81 -1.29
C LYS A 192 -8.77 7.34 -1.15
N VAL A 193 -8.55 8.11 -2.22
CA VAL A 193 -8.71 9.58 -2.21
C VAL A 193 -10.14 9.96 -1.87
N GLY A 194 -11.12 9.29 -2.47
CA GLY A 194 -12.53 9.47 -2.14
C GLY A 194 -12.84 9.16 -0.67
N LEU A 195 -12.25 8.08 -0.14
CA LEU A 195 -12.40 7.65 1.24
C LEU A 195 -11.84 8.65 2.24
N TYR A 196 -10.63 9.15 2.03
CA TYR A 196 -10.02 10.10 2.95
C TYR A 196 -10.65 11.48 2.88
N ASN A 197 -11.12 11.94 1.72
CA ASN A 197 -11.97 13.13 1.66
C ASN A 197 -13.30 12.92 2.41
N TYR A 198 -13.92 11.74 2.31
CA TYR A 198 -15.12 11.45 3.07
C TYR A 198 -14.88 11.41 4.60
N TYR A 199 -13.77 10.83 5.06
CA TYR A 199 -13.40 10.87 6.48
C TYR A 199 -13.06 12.28 6.97
N ARG A 200 -12.39 13.08 6.15
CA ARG A 200 -12.18 14.50 6.40
C ARG A 200 -13.51 15.24 6.57
N PHE A 201 -14.46 15.01 5.66
CA PHE A 201 -15.80 15.58 5.77
C PHE A 201 -16.49 15.19 7.09
N LEU A 202 -16.45 13.91 7.49
CA LEU A 202 -17.08 13.48 8.74
C LEU A 202 -16.43 14.13 9.97
N GLN A 203 -15.10 14.25 9.98
CA GLN A 203 -14.34 14.91 11.04
C GLN A 203 -14.72 16.41 11.14
N GLU A 204 -14.78 17.11 10.01
CA GLU A 204 -15.11 18.53 9.96
C GLU A 204 -16.60 18.79 10.25
N GLU A 205 -17.51 17.93 9.78
CA GLU A 205 -18.94 18.02 10.09
C GLU A 205 -19.17 17.83 11.60
N GLN A 206 -18.49 16.86 12.23
CA GLN A 206 -18.60 16.63 13.66
C GLN A 206 -18.06 17.81 14.49
N ALA A 207 -17.02 18.50 14.00
CA ALA A 207 -16.44 19.68 14.65
C ALA A 207 -17.29 20.95 14.48
N LEU A 208 -18.34 20.92 13.65
CA LEU A 208 -19.16 22.08 13.32
C LEU A 208 -19.97 22.55 14.53
N LYS A 209 -19.62 23.71 15.09
CA LYS A 209 -20.36 24.33 16.20
C LYS A 209 -21.57 25.15 15.74
N THR A 210 -21.52 25.70 14.52
CA THR A 210 -22.55 26.58 13.97
C THR A 210 -22.73 26.34 12.48
N GLU A 211 -23.97 26.33 12.02
CA GLU A 211 -24.36 26.10 10.62
C GLU A 211 -24.27 27.39 9.79
N ARG A 212 -23.07 27.99 9.74
CA ARG A 212 -22.83 29.16 8.87
C ARG A 212 -22.67 28.73 7.42
N LYS A 213 -23.17 29.55 6.49
CA LYS A 213 -23.23 29.22 5.06
C LYS A 213 -21.85 28.93 4.44
N ASP A 214 -20.82 29.68 4.85
CA ASP A 214 -19.42 29.50 4.45
C ASP A 214 -18.89 28.11 4.84
N LYS A 215 -19.11 27.69 6.09
CA LYS A 215 -18.67 26.39 6.59
C LYS A 215 -19.42 25.21 5.97
N LEU A 216 -20.71 25.38 5.70
CA LEU A 216 -21.47 24.37 4.98
C LEU A 216 -20.99 24.23 3.52
N TRP A 217 -20.56 25.33 2.91
CA TRP A 217 -20.00 25.31 1.56
C TRP A 217 -18.65 24.58 1.51
N GLU A 218 -17.73 24.85 2.44
CA GLU A 218 -16.46 24.11 2.57
C GLU A 218 -16.69 22.58 2.66
N LEU A 219 -17.68 22.15 3.45
CA LEU A 219 -18.05 20.74 3.56
C LEU A 219 -18.62 20.14 2.26
N VAL A 220 -19.37 20.94 1.49
CA VAL A 220 -19.89 20.52 0.17
C VAL A 220 -18.74 20.29 -0.81
N GLU A 221 -17.72 21.15 -0.81
CA GLU A 221 -16.53 20.99 -1.66
C GLU A 221 -15.80 19.67 -1.35
N ILE A 222 -15.57 19.38 -0.07
CA ILE A 222 -14.93 18.11 0.35
C ILE A 222 -15.75 16.89 -0.08
N LEU A 223 -17.08 16.92 0.09
CA LEU A 223 -17.96 15.84 -0.36
C LEU A 223 -17.99 15.70 -1.88
N GLN A 224 -17.94 16.82 -2.60
CA GLN A 224 -17.89 16.82 -4.06
C GLN A 224 -16.60 16.17 -4.55
N ASP A 225 -15.46 16.49 -3.94
CA ASP A 225 -14.18 15.86 -4.25
C ASP A 225 -14.19 14.36 -3.93
N ALA A 226 -14.73 13.97 -2.77
CA ALA A 226 -14.89 12.57 -2.41
C ALA A 226 -15.71 11.80 -3.46
N ARG A 227 -16.87 12.36 -3.83
CA ARG A 227 -17.79 11.79 -4.82
C ARG A 227 -17.14 11.68 -6.20
N ASN A 228 -16.47 12.73 -6.65
CA ASN A 228 -15.84 12.75 -7.97
C ASN A 228 -14.74 11.68 -8.07
N ASN A 229 -13.97 11.47 -7.00
CA ASN A 229 -12.96 10.42 -6.95
C ASN A 229 -13.57 9.01 -6.95
N TYR A 230 -14.67 8.78 -6.23
CA TYR A 230 -15.39 7.52 -6.34
C TYR A 230 -15.98 7.29 -7.73
N LEU A 231 -16.54 8.32 -8.36
CA LEU A 231 -17.05 8.25 -9.73
C LEU A 231 -15.93 7.91 -10.72
N ARG A 232 -14.76 8.53 -10.57
CA ARG A 232 -13.59 8.22 -11.41
C ARG A 232 -13.11 6.79 -11.23
N SER A 233 -13.12 6.27 -10.00
CA SER A 233 -12.80 4.87 -9.72
C SER A 233 -13.74 3.91 -10.46
N VAL A 234 -15.06 4.12 -10.40
CA VAL A 234 -16.03 3.23 -11.10
C VAL A 234 -16.11 3.46 -12.59
N GLU A 235 -15.69 4.63 -13.08
CA GLU A 235 -15.51 4.89 -14.52
C GLU A 235 -14.39 4.02 -15.09
N ILE A 236 -13.32 3.80 -14.33
CA ILE A 236 -12.19 2.95 -14.72
C ILE A 236 -12.49 1.46 -14.47
N CYS A 237 -13.10 1.13 -13.33
CA CYS A 237 -13.43 -0.24 -12.92
C CYS A 237 -14.85 -0.30 -12.31
N ASP A 238 -15.83 -0.59 -13.16
CA ASP A 238 -17.25 -0.55 -12.80
C ASP A 238 -17.68 -1.66 -11.81
N VAL A 239 -16.91 -2.75 -11.71
CA VAL A 239 -17.14 -3.82 -10.72
C VAL A 239 -16.54 -3.51 -9.34
N TYR A 240 -15.85 -2.38 -9.16
CA TYR A 240 -15.23 -2.03 -7.88
C TYR A 240 -16.24 -1.53 -6.84
N ILE A 241 -16.86 -2.48 -6.15
CA ILE A 241 -18.00 -2.25 -5.24
C ILE A 241 -17.74 -1.20 -4.16
N LYS A 242 -16.52 -1.12 -3.62
CA LYS A 242 -16.20 -0.17 -2.54
C LYS A 242 -16.44 1.29 -2.94
N SER A 243 -16.22 1.64 -4.21
CA SER A 243 -16.53 2.97 -4.72
C SER A 243 -18.02 3.21 -4.92
N TRP A 244 -18.79 2.20 -5.36
CA TRP A 244 -20.25 2.30 -5.39
C TRP A 244 -20.85 2.52 -4.00
N ILE A 245 -20.32 1.83 -2.98
CA ILE A 245 -20.70 2.05 -1.59
C ILE A 245 -20.38 3.50 -1.18
N GLY A 246 -19.20 4.00 -1.50
CA GLY A 246 -18.83 5.41 -1.24
C GLY A 246 -19.80 6.43 -1.88
N ILE A 247 -20.19 6.20 -3.14
CA ILE A 247 -21.18 7.03 -3.84
C ILE A 247 -22.54 6.98 -3.13
N TYR A 248 -22.98 5.79 -2.72
CA TYR A 248 -24.24 5.60 -2.00
C TYR A 248 -24.23 6.30 -0.64
N LEU A 249 -23.13 6.20 0.11
CA LEU A 249 -22.98 6.84 1.43
C LEU A 249 -23.08 8.36 1.32
N ILE A 250 -22.39 8.98 0.36
CA ILE A 250 -22.45 10.44 0.14
C ILE A 250 -23.86 10.87 -0.28
N SER A 251 -24.44 10.17 -1.26
CA SER A 251 -25.76 10.53 -1.79
C SER A 251 -26.90 10.29 -0.80
N SER A 252 -26.73 9.37 0.15
CA SER A 252 -27.71 9.06 1.21
C SER A 252 -27.40 9.75 2.54
N HIS A 253 -26.34 10.55 2.63
CA HIS A 253 -25.93 11.18 3.88
C HIS A 253 -26.98 12.19 4.39
N LYS A 254 -27.25 12.21 5.70
CA LYS A 254 -28.22 13.13 6.35
C LYS A 254 -27.86 14.61 6.17
N PHE A 255 -26.59 14.92 5.87
CA PHE A 255 -26.14 16.26 5.51
C PHE A 255 -26.90 16.82 4.31
N ASN A 256 -27.32 15.97 3.36
CA ASN A 256 -28.11 16.40 2.20
C ASN A 256 -29.46 17.01 2.61
N ASP A 257 -30.08 16.53 3.70
CA ASP A 257 -31.32 17.11 4.23
C ASP A 257 -31.09 18.50 4.83
N LYS A 258 -29.94 18.73 5.45
CA LYS A 258 -29.53 20.07 5.93
C LYS A 258 -29.36 21.02 4.75
N LEU A 259 -28.69 20.56 3.69
CA LEU A 259 -28.45 21.35 2.46
C LEU A 259 -29.75 21.70 1.72
N ARG A 260 -30.80 20.86 1.79
CA ARG A 260 -32.11 21.17 1.18
C ARG A 260 -32.71 22.48 1.72
N LYS A 261 -32.37 22.91 2.93
CA LYS A 261 -32.77 24.22 3.49
C LYS A 261 -32.08 25.41 2.79
N LEU A 262 -30.99 25.15 2.08
CA LEU A 262 -30.17 26.12 1.35
C LEU A 262 -30.29 25.94 -0.18
N ASN A 263 -31.35 25.27 -0.65
CA ASN A 263 -31.56 24.96 -2.08
C ASN A 263 -31.75 26.21 -2.98
N SER A 264 -31.86 27.40 -2.40
CA SER A 264 -31.81 28.66 -3.16
C SER A 264 -30.43 28.97 -3.74
N VAL A 265 -29.37 28.33 -3.25
CA VAL A 265 -28.01 28.41 -3.82
C VAL A 265 -27.91 27.43 -4.99
N LYS A 266 -27.62 27.95 -6.19
CA LYS A 266 -27.63 27.19 -7.45
C LYS A 266 -26.71 25.97 -7.41
N GLU A 267 -25.54 26.13 -6.83
CA GLU A 267 -24.51 25.10 -6.74
C GLU A 267 -24.95 23.97 -5.78
N VAL A 268 -25.57 24.32 -4.66
CA VAL A 268 -26.15 23.36 -3.71
C VAL A 268 -27.31 22.59 -4.36
N ALA A 269 -28.17 23.28 -5.11
CA ALA A 269 -29.27 22.65 -5.84
C ALA A 269 -28.75 21.62 -6.86
N LYS A 270 -27.71 21.99 -7.63
CA LYS A 270 -27.05 21.09 -8.58
C LYS A 270 -26.41 19.88 -7.89
N PHE A 271 -25.73 20.09 -6.77
CA PHE A 271 -25.12 19.00 -5.99
C PHE A 271 -26.17 18.00 -5.50
N LEU A 272 -27.29 18.50 -4.95
CA LEU A 272 -28.41 17.68 -4.48
C LEU A 272 -29.08 16.90 -5.61
N GLU A 273 -29.34 17.54 -6.76
CA GLU A 273 -29.92 16.87 -7.93
C GLU A 273 -29.04 15.71 -8.42
N GLN A 274 -27.72 15.92 -8.46
CA GLN A 274 -26.76 14.88 -8.82
C GLN A 274 -26.78 13.73 -7.81
N ASN A 275 -26.81 14.04 -6.51
CA ASN A 275 -26.86 13.02 -5.46
C ASN A 275 -28.16 12.20 -5.52
N ASP A 276 -29.31 12.82 -5.77
CA ASP A 276 -30.59 12.12 -5.89
C ASP A 276 -30.55 11.09 -7.04
N LYS A 277 -29.96 11.44 -8.19
CA LYS A 277 -29.75 10.49 -9.31
C LYS A 277 -28.77 9.38 -8.96
N LEU A 278 -27.65 9.74 -8.32
CA LEU A 278 -26.60 8.80 -7.95
C LEU A 278 -27.06 7.79 -6.91
N LYS A 279 -27.90 8.20 -5.95
CA LYS A 279 -28.43 7.32 -4.90
C LYS A 279 -29.10 6.08 -5.49
N THR A 280 -30.06 6.30 -6.40
CA THR A 280 -30.79 5.21 -7.06
C THR A 280 -29.88 4.33 -7.91
N LEU A 281 -28.93 4.95 -8.63
CA LEU A 281 -27.98 4.23 -9.46
C LEU A 281 -27.03 3.34 -8.64
N SER A 282 -26.40 3.91 -7.60
CA SER A 282 -25.45 3.20 -6.74
C SER A 282 -26.13 2.08 -5.96
N GLU A 283 -27.36 2.30 -5.48
CA GLU A 283 -28.14 1.24 -4.82
C GLU A 283 -28.39 0.05 -5.75
N LYS A 284 -28.82 0.31 -6.99
CA LYS A 284 -29.00 -0.73 -8.00
C LYS A 284 -27.70 -1.47 -8.26
N LYS A 285 -26.58 -0.74 -8.42
CA LYS A 285 -25.27 -1.33 -8.71
C LYS A 285 -24.72 -2.18 -7.57
N ILE A 286 -24.84 -1.74 -6.32
CA ILE A 286 -24.40 -2.53 -5.15
C ILE A 286 -25.18 -3.85 -5.10
N ARG A 287 -26.51 -3.81 -5.27
CA ARG A 287 -27.36 -5.02 -5.29
C ARG A 287 -27.01 -5.99 -6.42
N GLU A 288 -26.60 -5.48 -7.58
CA GLU A 288 -26.14 -6.29 -8.72
C GLU A 288 -24.80 -6.99 -8.43
N LEU A 289 -23.87 -6.30 -7.75
CA LEU A 289 -22.52 -6.80 -7.49
C LEU A 289 -22.42 -7.70 -6.26
N ASP A 290 -23.13 -7.38 -5.17
CA ASP A 290 -23.07 -8.09 -3.90
C ASP A 290 -24.32 -7.84 -3.04
N GLN A 291 -25.18 -8.86 -2.94
CA GLN A 291 -26.41 -8.79 -2.15
C GLN A 291 -26.14 -8.80 -0.63
N GLU A 292 -25.05 -9.43 -0.18
CA GLU A 292 -24.69 -9.50 1.23
C GLU A 292 -24.18 -8.14 1.71
N ALA A 293 -23.31 -7.49 0.93
CA ALA A 293 -22.86 -6.14 1.21
C ALA A 293 -24.05 -5.16 1.31
N TRP A 294 -25.04 -5.29 0.42
CA TRP A 294 -26.26 -4.50 0.51
C TRP A 294 -27.05 -4.74 1.80
N ALA A 295 -27.15 -5.98 2.26
CA ALA A 295 -27.83 -6.32 3.50
C ALA A 295 -27.13 -5.68 4.72
N GLN A 296 -25.80 -5.65 4.73
CA GLN A 296 -25.02 -5.01 5.80
C GLN A 296 -25.20 -3.49 5.83
N ILE A 297 -25.28 -2.83 4.67
CA ILE A 297 -25.48 -1.37 4.58
C ILE A 297 -26.85 -0.93 5.12
N LYS A 298 -27.85 -1.83 5.12
CA LYS A 298 -29.21 -1.54 5.61
C LYS A 298 -29.38 -1.67 7.12
N GLN A 299 -28.49 -2.40 7.80
CA GLN A 299 -28.54 -2.59 9.25
C GLN A 299 -28.00 -1.37 9.98
#